data_AF-A0A353ZDB4-F1
#
_entry.id   AF-A0A353ZDB4-F1
#
_cell.length_a   1.000
_cell.length_b   1.000
_cell.length_c   1.000
_cell.angle_alpha   90.00
_cell.angle_beta   90.00
_cell.angle_gamma   90.00
#
_symmetry.space_group_name_H-M   'P 1'
#
loop_
_entity.id
_entity.type
_entity.pdbx_description
1 polymer ?
#
loop_
_entity_poly.entity_id
_entity_poly.type
_entity_poly.pdbx_seq_one_letter_code
_entity_poly.pdbx_strand_id
1 'polypeptide(L)'
;WLAPARDLAPPSGRTWLRHLAEVTDVYALPTLTGLARLEGWHGWSTETVQSRFAYRQPGLFALVVRIYQRDEPWDLAETAAMAGCRSWVELDGPLTTAGAKPVLADPIFLSRRQALCAVLREACGQ
;
A
#
# COMPACT_ATOMS: atom_id res chain seq x y z
N TRP A 1 21.18 -4.94 -8.58
CA TRP A 1 21.91 -5.79 -7.61
C TRP A 1 21.41 -5.49 -6.21
N LEU A 2 20.31 -6.14 -5.80
CA LEU A 2 20.00 -6.33 -4.40
C LEU A 2 20.56 -7.72 -4.06
N ALA A 3 21.38 -7.83 -3.03
CA ALA A 3 21.69 -9.14 -2.47
C ALA A 3 20.34 -9.83 -2.15
N PRO A 4 20.16 -11.13 -2.43
CA PRO A 4 18.97 -11.82 -1.99
C PRO A 4 18.92 -11.67 -0.46
N ALA A 5 17.88 -11.01 0.04
CA ALA A 5 17.55 -11.13 1.45
C ALA A 5 17.47 -12.63 1.69
N ARG A 6 18.33 -13.17 2.56
CA ARG A 6 18.29 -14.59 2.92
C ARG A 6 16.84 -14.91 3.25
N ASP A 7 16.24 -15.82 2.48
CA ASP A 7 14.90 -16.37 2.66
C ASP A 7 14.85 -17.13 3.99
N LEU A 8 14.84 -16.38 5.09
CA LEU A 8 14.47 -16.89 6.40
C LEU A 8 12.99 -16.56 6.54
N ALA A 9 12.16 -17.60 6.44
CA ALA A 9 10.81 -17.50 6.94
C ALA A 9 10.86 -17.22 8.45
N PRO A 10 9.90 -16.46 9.01
CA PRO A 10 9.79 -16.35 10.45
C PRO A 10 9.62 -17.76 11.07
N PRO A 11 10.09 -17.99 12.31
CA PRO A 11 9.83 -19.24 13.01
C PRO A 11 8.32 -19.52 13.13
N SER A 12 7.95 -20.78 13.35
CA SER A 12 6.55 -21.17 13.57
C SER A 12 5.91 -20.33 14.70
N GLY A 13 4.70 -19.82 14.48
CA GLY A 13 3.98 -18.95 15.42
C GLY A 13 4.51 -17.51 15.48
N ARG A 14 5.34 -17.10 14.52
CA ARG A 14 5.89 -15.75 14.39
C ARG A 14 5.59 -15.19 13.01
N THR A 15 5.38 -13.88 12.94
CA THR A 15 5.26 -13.16 11.67
C THR A 15 6.19 -11.95 11.68
N TRP A 16 6.84 -11.71 10.54
CA TRP A 16 7.74 -10.58 10.37
C TRP A 16 7.11 -9.51 9.50
N LEU A 17 6.95 -8.32 10.04
CA LEU A 17 6.60 -7.13 9.26
C LEU A 17 7.86 -6.32 8.98
N ARG A 18 8.05 -5.88 7.74
CA ARG A 18 9.24 -5.10 7.32
C ARG A 18 8.93 -3.71 6.81
N HIS A 19 7.69 -3.51 6.37
CA HIS A 19 7.28 -2.29 5.71
C HIS A 19 6.15 -1.61 6.48
N LEU A 20 6.18 -0.29 6.44
CA LEU A 20 5.13 0.60 6.90
C LEU A 20 4.65 1.40 5.69
N ALA A 21 3.34 1.57 5.57
CA ALA A 21 2.73 2.49 4.62
C ALA A 21 2.06 3.63 5.37
N GLU A 22 2.40 4.85 4.99
CA GLU A 22 1.70 6.07 5.39
C GLU A 22 0.86 6.56 4.21
N VAL A 23 -0.44 6.80 4.42
CA VAL A 23 -1.31 7.39 3.38
C VAL A 23 -1.07 8.89 3.35
N THR A 24 -0.57 9.42 2.24
CA THR A 24 -0.28 10.85 2.08
C THR A 24 -1.43 11.60 1.44
N ASP A 25 -2.21 10.93 0.58
CA ASP A 25 -3.33 11.53 -0.13
C ASP A 25 -4.40 10.48 -0.43
N VAL A 26 -5.67 10.91 -0.47
CA VAL A 26 -6.83 10.07 -0.76
C VAL A 26 -7.70 10.76 -1.79
N TYR A 27 -8.06 10.03 -2.85
CA TYR A 27 -8.90 10.53 -3.93
C TYR A 27 -10.08 9.58 -4.17
N ALA A 28 -11.28 10.14 -4.26
CA ALA A 28 -12.48 9.41 -4.66
C ALA A 28 -12.59 9.43 -6.20
N LEU A 29 -12.74 8.26 -6.81
CA LEU A 29 -12.82 8.08 -8.26
C LEU A 29 -14.20 7.52 -8.62
N PRO A 30 -15.16 8.39 -8.96
CA PRO A 30 -16.54 7.98 -9.20
C PRO A 30 -16.76 7.46 -10.63
N THR A 31 -15.74 7.46 -11.50
CA THR A 31 -15.89 7.05 -12.89
C THR A 31 -14.80 6.08 -13.34
N LEU A 32 -15.16 5.17 -14.25
CA LEU A 32 -14.19 4.27 -14.91
C LEU A 32 -13.20 5.03 -15.79
N THR A 33 -13.62 6.13 -16.42
CA THR A 33 -12.73 6.97 -17.23
C THR A 33 -11.63 7.61 -16.38
N GLY A 34 -11.95 8.05 -15.16
CA GLY A 34 -10.94 8.53 -14.20
C GLY A 34 -9.98 7.42 -13.78
N LEU A 35 -10.50 6.23 -13.48
CA LEU A 35 -9.68 5.06 -13.12
C LEU A 35 -8.74 4.61 -14.24
N ALA A 36 -9.19 4.63 -15.49
CA ALA A 36 -8.35 4.27 -16.64
C ALA A 36 -7.09 5.15 -16.76
N ARG A 37 -7.14 6.40 -16.27
CA ARG A 37 -5.95 7.29 -16.23
C ARG A 37 -4.87 6.83 -15.25
N LEU A 38 -5.21 5.92 -14.33
CA LEU A 38 -4.27 5.36 -13.36
C LEU A 38 -3.61 4.07 -13.83
N GLU A 39 -3.86 3.67 -15.09
CA GLU A 39 -3.10 2.58 -15.71
C GLU A 39 -1.59 2.86 -15.61
N GLY A 40 -0.82 1.85 -15.21
CA GLY A 40 0.62 1.98 -14.96
C GLY A 40 0.99 2.53 -13.57
N TRP A 41 0.04 3.07 -12.80
CA TRP A 41 0.26 3.51 -11.41
C TRP A 41 -0.13 2.47 -10.36
N HIS A 42 -0.84 1.41 -10.76
CA HIS A 42 -1.24 0.28 -9.91
C HIS A 42 -1.06 -1.07 -10.61
N GLY A 43 -1.06 -2.16 -9.84
CA GLY A 43 -0.90 -3.52 -10.35
C GLY A 43 -2.18 -4.26 -10.75
N TRP A 44 -3.36 -3.63 -10.69
CA TRP A 44 -4.62 -4.29 -11.05
C TRP A 44 -4.85 -4.36 -12.56
N SER A 45 -5.43 -5.48 -13.03
CA SER A 45 -5.91 -5.60 -14.40
C SER A 45 -7.14 -4.74 -14.64
N THR A 46 -7.43 -4.44 -15.91
CA THR A 46 -8.63 -3.70 -16.32
C THR A 46 -9.91 -4.37 -15.83
N GLU A 47 -10.01 -5.70 -15.93
CA GLU A 47 -11.15 -6.48 -15.47
C GLU A 47 -11.30 -6.40 -13.93
N THR A 48 -10.17 -6.41 -13.22
CA THR A 48 -10.16 -6.25 -11.76
C THR A 48 -10.67 -4.86 -11.37
N VAL A 49 -10.21 -3.81 -12.04
CA VAL A 49 -10.67 -2.43 -11.79
C VAL A 49 -12.18 -2.32 -12.03
N GLN A 50 -12.69 -2.83 -13.15
CA GLN A 50 -14.12 -2.79 -13.48
C GLN A 50 -14.96 -3.58 -12.48
N SER A 51 -14.54 -4.79 -12.12
CA SER A 51 -15.21 -5.63 -11.14
C SER A 51 -15.28 -4.95 -9.76
N ARG A 52 -14.16 -4.37 -9.32
CA ARG A 52 -14.08 -3.67 -8.03
C ARG A 52 -14.86 -2.37 -8.04
N PHE A 53 -14.86 -1.63 -9.13
CA PHE A 53 -15.65 -0.42 -9.29
C PHE A 53 -17.15 -0.68 -9.13
N ALA A 54 -17.65 -1.81 -9.66
CA ALA A 54 -19.06 -2.16 -9.57
C ALA A 54 -19.45 -2.86 -8.24
N TYR A 55 -18.49 -3.14 -7.35
CA TYR A 55 -18.75 -3.93 -6.15
C TYR A 55 -19.55 -3.12 -5.11
N ARG A 56 -20.77 -3.56 -4.82
CA ARG A 56 -21.80 -2.92 -3.96
C ARG A 56 -22.31 -1.58 -4.47
N GLN A 57 -21.42 -0.62 -4.74
CA GLN A 57 -21.78 0.68 -5.32
C GLN A 57 -20.66 1.19 -6.24
N PRO A 58 -20.99 1.89 -7.35
CA PRO A 58 -20.01 2.46 -8.26
C PRO A 58 -19.01 3.40 -7.58
N GLY A 59 -17.72 3.15 -7.78
CA GLY A 59 -16.64 4.04 -7.35
C GLY A 59 -15.49 3.31 -6.66
N LEU A 60 -14.31 3.91 -6.68
CA LEU A 60 -13.14 3.45 -5.93
C LEU A 60 -12.44 4.60 -5.23
N PHE A 61 -11.66 4.29 -4.20
CA PHE A 61 -10.68 5.21 -3.64
C PHE A 61 -9.28 4.85 -4.13
N ALA A 62 -8.52 5.85 -4.55
CA ALA A 62 -7.08 5.73 -4.75
C ALA A 62 -6.34 6.34 -3.55
N LEU A 63 -5.39 5.60 -3.02
CA LEU A 63 -4.52 6.02 -1.92
C LEU A 63 -3.12 6.23 -2.48
N VAL A 64 -2.56 7.43 -2.27
CA VAL A 64 -1.13 7.67 -2.48
C VAL A 64 -0.43 7.36 -1.18
N VAL A 65 0.56 6.47 -1.23
CA VAL A 65 1.23 5.97 -0.02
C VAL A 65 2.74 6.22 -0.06
N ARG A 66 3.27 6.63 1.09
CA ARG A 66 4.70 6.66 1.39
C ARG A 66 5.11 5.38 2.09
N ILE A 67 6.00 4.61 1.45
CA ILE A 67 6.50 3.36 2.03
C ILE A 67 7.84 3.58 2.74
N TYR A 68 7.92 3.03 3.94
CA TYR A 68 9.13 2.93 4.75
C TYR A 68 9.47 1.46 4.98
N GLN A 69 10.74 1.17 5.17
CA GLN A 69 11.27 -0.16 5.45
C GLN A 69 12.17 -0.14 6.68
N ARG A 70 12.25 -1.25 7.40
CA ARG A 70 13.25 -1.48 8.44
C ARG A 70 14.22 -2.57 8.00
N ASP A 71 15.48 -2.38 8.38
CA ASP A 71 16.52 -3.41 8.17
C ASP A 71 16.20 -4.66 9.02
N GLU A 72 15.81 -4.43 10.28
CA GLU A 72 15.30 -5.47 11.19
C GLU A 72 13.77 -5.46 11.23
N PRO A 73 13.09 -6.60 10.98
CA PRO A 73 11.63 -6.66 10.98
C PRO A 73 11.07 -6.42 12.38
N TRP A 74 9.81 -6.01 12.47
CA TRP A 74 9.02 -6.26 13.67
C TRP A 74 8.71 -7.75 13.74
N ASP A 75 9.17 -8.41 14.80
CA ASP A 75 8.87 -9.81 15.08
C ASP A 75 7.65 -9.89 16.01
N LEU A 76 6.55 -10.42 15.48
CA LEU A 76 5.26 -10.48 16.14
C LEU A 76 4.87 -11.92 16.46
N ALA A 77 4.17 -12.09 17.58
CA ALA A 77 3.40 -13.31 17.80
C ALA A 77 2.30 -13.42 16.76
N GLU A 78 2.20 -14.57 16.10
CA GLU A 78 0.99 -14.85 15.34
C GLU A 78 -0.18 -15.01 16.31
N THR A 79 -1.21 -14.21 16.11
CA THR A 79 -2.47 -14.35 16.82
C THR A 79 -3.45 -15.13 15.96
N ALA A 80 -4.48 -15.71 16.58
CA ALA A 80 -5.55 -16.36 15.83
C ALA A 80 -6.28 -15.41 14.86
N ALA A 81 -6.21 -14.10 15.09
CA ALA A 81 -6.75 -13.10 14.18
C ALA A 81 -5.90 -12.91 12.93
N MET A 82 -4.58 -13.08 13.03
CA MET A 82 -3.65 -13.06 11.88
C MET A 82 -3.77 -14.30 11.01
N ALA A 83 -4.28 -15.40 11.57
CA ALA A 83 -4.58 -16.60 10.80
C ALA A 83 -5.84 -16.42 9.92
N GLY A 84 -5.71 -16.73 8.62
CA GLY A 84 -6.84 -16.80 7.68
C GLY A 84 -7.06 -15.54 6.82
N CYS A 85 -8.22 -15.48 6.14
CA CYS A 85 -8.52 -14.45 5.13
C CYS A 85 -9.19 -13.20 5.74
N ARG A 86 -8.55 -12.56 6.72
CA ARG A 86 -9.01 -11.26 7.23
C ARG A 86 -8.33 -10.13 6.45
N SER A 87 -9.11 -9.12 6.07
CA SER A 87 -8.58 -7.93 5.40
C SER A 87 -7.88 -6.96 6.36
N TRP A 88 -8.18 -7.06 7.66
CA TRP A 88 -7.63 -6.23 8.72
C TRP A 88 -7.50 -7.02 10.02
N VAL A 89 -6.42 -6.75 10.76
CA VAL A 89 -6.13 -7.33 12.07
C VAL A 89 -5.62 -6.22 12.98
N GLU A 90 -6.14 -6.17 14.20
CA GLU A 90 -5.55 -5.34 15.23
C GLU A 90 -4.26 -6.01 15.74
N LEU A 91 -3.22 -5.21 15.95
CA LEU A 91 -1.98 -5.66 16.55
C LEU A 91 -2.11 -5.58 18.07
N ASP A 92 -1.50 -6.54 18.79
CA ASP A 92 -1.55 -6.62 20.25
C ASP A 92 -0.96 -5.39 20.98
N GLY A 93 -0.23 -4.54 20.24
CA GLY A 93 0.24 -3.26 20.72
C GLY A 93 0.79 -2.37 19.59
N PRO A 94 1.05 -1.09 19.87
CA PRO A 94 1.63 -0.18 18.89
C PRO A 94 3.05 -0.61 18.52
N LEU A 95 3.37 -0.52 17.21
CA LEU A 95 4.72 -0.71 16.72
C LEU A 95 5.45 0.64 16.66
N THR A 96 6.67 0.69 17.17
CA THR A 96 7.52 1.87 16.97
C THR A 96 7.90 2.02 15.51
N THR A 97 7.81 3.24 14.99
CA THR A 97 8.30 3.62 13.66
C THR A 97 9.77 4.05 13.67
N ALA A 98 10.40 4.09 14.84
CA ALA A 98 11.80 4.46 14.99
C ALA A 98 12.71 3.55 14.15
N GLY A 99 13.65 4.16 13.43
CA GLY A 99 14.58 3.44 12.55
C GLY A 99 13.98 2.95 11.24
N ALA A 100 12.69 3.19 10.96
CA ALA A 100 12.13 3.01 9.63
C ALA A 100 12.71 4.05 8.67
N LYS A 101 13.22 3.59 7.54
CA LYS A 101 13.83 4.42 6.51
C LYS A 101 12.91 4.46 5.29
N PRO A 102 12.79 5.61 4.61
CA PRO A 102 11.99 5.68 3.41
C PRO A 102 12.55 4.79 2.30
N VAL A 103 11.69 4.05 1.60
CA VAL A 103 12.12 3.15 0.50
C VAL A 103 12.64 3.97 -0.69
N LEU A 104 11.91 5.02 -1.08
CA LEU A 104 12.38 6.00 -2.07
C LEU A 104 13.01 7.19 -1.33
N ALA A 105 14.07 7.81 -1.81
CA ALA A 105 14.54 9.07 -1.23
C ALA A 105 13.48 10.18 -1.38
N ASP A 106 13.45 11.14 -0.47
CA ASP A 106 12.40 12.18 -0.42
C ASP A 106 12.23 12.95 -1.74
N PRO A 107 13.28 13.42 -2.44
CA PRO A 107 13.11 14.11 -3.72
C PRO A 107 12.42 13.25 -4.78
N ILE A 108 12.72 11.95 -4.80
CA ILE A 108 12.14 10.99 -5.76
C ILE A 108 10.67 10.74 -5.41
N PHE A 109 10.38 10.55 -4.11
CA PHE A 109 9.02 10.35 -3.64
C PHE A 109 8.15 11.58 -3.94
N LEU A 110 8.63 12.78 -3.61
CA LEU A 110 7.90 14.03 -3.85
C LEU A 110 7.61 14.25 -5.33
N SER A 111 8.60 14.00 -6.20
CA SER A 111 8.42 14.10 -7.65
C SER A 111 7.36 13.10 -8.18
N ARG A 112 7.44 11.83 -7.76
CA ARG A 112 6.45 10.81 -8.17
C ARG A 112 5.06 11.09 -7.63
N ARG A 113 4.97 11.50 -6.36
CA ARG A 113 3.71 11.91 -5.72
C ARG A 113 3.09 13.08 -6.48
N GLN A 114 3.88 14.10 -6.82
CA GLN A 114 3.38 15.24 -7.59
C GLN A 114 2.80 14.81 -8.93
N ALA A 115 3.51 13.95 -9.67
CA ALA A 115 3.02 13.44 -10.96
C ALA A 115 1.73 12.62 -10.80
N LEU A 116 1.67 11.70 -9.85
CA LEU A 116 0.47 10.90 -9.59
C LEU A 116 -0.71 11.76 -9.12
N CYS A 117 -0.49 12.70 -8.21
CA CYS A 117 -1.53 13.60 -7.74
C CYS A 117 -2.06 14.51 -8.85
N ALA A 118 -1.25 14.91 -9.83
CA ALA A 118 -1.73 15.64 -11.00
C ALA A 118 -2.72 14.79 -11.81
N VAL A 119 -2.36 13.54 -12.10
CA VAL A 119 -3.24 12.59 -12.80
C VAL A 119 -4.54 12.33 -12.01
N LEU A 120 -4.43 12.17 -10.69
CA LEU A 120 -5.58 11.92 -9.83
C LEU A 120 -6.55 13.10 -9.77
N ARG A 121 -6.07 14.34 -9.70
CA ARG A 121 -6.94 15.53 -9.73
C ARG A 121 -7.74 15.61 -11.03
N GLU A 122 -7.07 15.43 -12.16
CA GLU A 122 -7.74 15.36 -13.46
C GLU A 122 -8.77 14.22 -13.52
N ALA A 123 -8.43 13.05 -12.98
CA ALA A 123 -9.32 11.89 -12.93
C ALA A 123 -10.56 12.10 -12.04
N CYS A 124 -10.45 12.93 -11.01
CA CYS A 124 -11.56 13.37 -10.16
C CYS A 124 -12.38 14.51 -10.77
N GLY A 125 -11.89 15.18 -11.82
CA GLY A 125 -12.48 16.40 -12.37
C GLY A 125 -12.22 17.65 -11.51
N GLN A 126 -11.09 17.67 -10.79
CA GLN A 126 -10.62 18.75 -9.91
C GLN A 126 -9.45 19.52 -10.52
#